data_AF-A0A7Y6TUH7-F1
#
_entry.id   AF-A0A7Y6TUH7-F1
#
_cell.length_a   1.000
_cell.length_b   1.000
_cell.length_c   1.000
_cell.angle_alpha   90.00
_cell.angle_beta   90.00
_cell.angle_gamma   90.00
#
_symmetry.space_group_name_H-M   'P 1'
#
loop_
_entity.id
_entity.type
_entity.pdbx_description
1 polymer ?
#
loop_
_entity_poly.entity_id
_entity_poly.type
_entity_poly.pdbx_seq_one_letter_code
_entity_poly.pdbx_strand_id
1 'polypeptide(L)'
;MAIEELIALLIEQGEKSVWFYPTEDCNGSKLFLLLDKFGGELAWRWVNDGPERWRTQMSWLPSYSSLPANAVEFDLEQDRFMLQSIDASNGSASPRPAWCR
;
A
#
# COMPACT_ATOMS: atom_id res chain seq x y z
N MET A 1 -9.75 -1.51 5.28
CA MET A 1 -9.74 -0.22 5.98
C MET A 1 -9.35 0.85 4.99
N ALA A 2 -9.88 2.06 5.17
CA ALA A 2 -9.48 3.18 4.35
C ALA A 2 -8.02 3.56 4.63
N ILE A 3 -7.32 4.11 3.63
CA ILE A 3 -5.95 4.58 3.80
C ILE A 3 -5.85 5.64 4.93
N GLU A 4 -6.89 6.44 5.14
CA GLU A 4 -6.93 7.45 6.21
C GLU A 4 -6.91 6.82 7.60
N GLU A 5 -7.72 5.79 7.81
CA GLU A 5 -7.77 5.01 9.05
C GLU A 5 -6.43 4.32 9.31
N LEU A 6 -5.80 3.80 8.25
CA LEU A 6 -4.50 3.15 8.33
C LEU A 6 -3.39 4.13 8.71
N ILE A 7 -3.35 5.31 8.10
CA ILE A 7 -2.36 6.35 8.44
C ILE A 7 -2.48 6.73 9.92
N ALA A 8 -3.70 6.96 10.42
CA ALA A 8 -3.92 7.27 11.82
C ALA A 8 -3.41 6.16 12.75
N LEU A 9 -3.73 4.90 12.43
CA LEU A 9 -3.25 3.73 13.18
C LEU A 9 -1.72 3.65 13.22
N LEU A 10 -1.04 3.89 12.10
CA LEU A 10 0.42 3.83 12.02
C LEU A 10 1.09 4.95 12.83
N ILE A 11 0.54 6.17 12.79
CA ILE A 11 1.02 7.28 13.63
C ILE A 11 0.84 6.94 15.12
N GLU A 12 -0.31 6.37 15.51
CA GLU A 12 -0.56 5.93 16.89
C GLU A 12 0.41 4.84 17.36
N GLN A 13 0.86 3.98 16.44
CA GLN A 13 1.88 2.95 16.69
C GLN A 13 3.30 3.51 16.75
N GLY A 14 3.49 4.80 16.44
CA GLY A 14 4.77 5.49 16.50
C GLY A 14 5.56 5.49 15.19
N GLU A 15 4.95 5.07 14.08
CA GLU A 15 5.57 5.19 12.75
C GLU A 15 5.59 6.66 12.31
N LYS A 16 6.75 7.08 11.77
CA LYS A 16 6.94 8.44 11.26
C LYS A 16 6.88 8.50 9.74
N SER A 17 7.46 7.49 9.10
CA SER A 17 7.51 7.37 7.66
C SER A 17 7.05 5.99 7.24
N VAL A 18 6.48 5.90 6.05
CA VAL A 18 6.17 4.63 5.39
C VAL A 18 6.74 4.62 3.98
N TRP A 19 7.02 3.43 3.49
CA TRP A 19 7.51 3.24 2.13
C TRP A 19 6.42 2.58 1.28
N PHE A 20 5.87 3.35 0.34
CA PHE A 20 4.89 2.86 -0.62
C PHE A 20 5.59 2.10 -1.74
N TYR A 21 5.18 0.87 -1.98
CA TYR A 21 5.83 -0.01 -2.93
C TYR A 21 4.83 -0.78 -3.80
N PRO A 22 4.75 -0.47 -5.11
CA PRO A 22 4.01 -1.27 -6.08
C PRO A 22 4.76 -2.57 -6.42
N THR A 23 4.05 -3.71 -6.34
CA THR A 23 4.62 -5.02 -6.64
C THR A 23 3.56 -5.99 -7.18
N GLU A 24 3.96 -7.25 -7.39
CA GLU A 24 3.14 -8.32 -7.94
C GLU A 24 3.29 -9.60 -7.10
N ASP A 25 2.21 -10.38 -6.96
CA ASP A 25 2.29 -11.71 -6.36
C ASP A 25 2.86 -12.76 -7.33
N CYS A 26 3.02 -13.99 -6.85
CA CYS A 26 3.53 -15.10 -7.67
C CYS A 26 2.64 -15.46 -8.88
N ASN A 27 1.40 -14.93 -8.93
CA ASN A 27 0.46 -15.13 -10.02
C ASN A 27 0.38 -13.89 -10.94
N GLY A 28 1.20 -12.85 -10.73
CA GLY A 28 1.19 -11.60 -11.49
C GLY A 28 0.06 -10.63 -11.08
N SER A 29 -0.60 -10.86 -9.96
CA SER A 29 -1.61 -9.96 -9.42
C SER A 29 -0.94 -8.76 -8.76
N LYS A 30 -1.28 -7.56 -9.22
CA LYS A 30 -0.66 -6.31 -8.73
C LYS A 30 -1.24 -5.88 -7.39
N LEU A 31 -0.35 -5.47 -6.50
CA LEU A 31 -0.67 -4.94 -5.18
C LEU A 31 0.25 -3.77 -4.79
N PHE A 32 -0.20 -3.02 -3.80
CA PHE A 32 0.59 -2.00 -3.14
C PHE A 32 0.91 -2.45 -1.72
N LEU A 33 2.15 -2.24 -1.30
CA LEU A 33 2.63 -2.45 0.05
C LEU A 33 2.93 -1.10 0.71
N LEU A 34 2.68 -1.01 2.01
CA LEU A 34 3.35 -0.06 2.90
C LEU A 34 4.36 -0.85 3.71
N LEU A 35 5.61 -0.39 3.65
CA LEU A 35 6.73 -0.98 4.36
C LEU A 35 7.24 -0.03 5.44
N ASP A 36 7.89 -0.58 6.45
CA ASP A 36 8.73 0.16 7.39
C ASP A 36 10.12 0.47 6.80
N LYS A 37 10.95 1.20 7.55
CA LYS A 37 12.30 1.59 7.13
C LYS A 37 13.27 0.44 6.88
N PHE A 38 12.93 -0.77 7.32
CA PHE A 38 13.72 -1.99 7.15
C PHE A 38 13.18 -2.89 6.03
N GLY A 39 12.04 -2.55 5.43
CA GLY A 39 11.35 -3.37 4.43
C GLY A 39 10.34 -4.35 5.03
N GLY A 40 10.07 -4.26 6.33
CA GLY A 40 9.01 -5.01 7.00
C GLY A 40 7.64 -4.55 6.52
N GLU A 41 6.73 -5.47 6.26
CA GLU A 41 5.39 -5.13 5.78
C GLU A 41 4.50 -4.62 6.91
N LEU A 42 3.94 -3.43 6.72
CA LEU A 42 2.99 -2.79 7.64
C LEU A 42 1.55 -3.02 7.18
N ALA A 43 1.31 -2.90 5.86
CA ALA A 43 -0.01 -3.07 5.28
C ALA A 43 0.07 -3.31 3.77
N TRP A 44 -1.04 -3.77 3.20
CA TRP A 44 -1.14 -3.99 1.76
C TRP A 44 -2.57 -3.88 1.23
N ARG A 45 -2.71 -3.71 -0.08
CA ARG A 45 -3.97 -3.89 -0.80
C ARG A 45 -3.75 -4.33 -2.24
N TRP A 46 -4.72 -5.03 -2.81
CA TRP A 46 -4.75 -5.27 -4.25
C TRP A 46 -4.99 -3.95 -5.00
N VAL A 47 -4.47 -3.83 -6.22
CA VAL A 47 -4.75 -2.67 -7.09
C VAL A 47 -6.26 -2.56 -7.36
N ASN A 48 -6.91 -3.70 -7.64
CA ASN A 48 -8.33 -3.78 -7.99
C ASN A 48 -9.31 -3.53 -6.83
N ASP A 49 -8.79 -3.41 -5.61
CA ASP A 49 -9.58 -3.25 -4.40
C ASP A 49 -9.96 -1.79 -4.13
N GLY A 50 -9.31 -0.85 -4.81
CA GLY A 50 -9.47 0.59 -4.55
C GLY A 50 -8.88 1.05 -3.21
N PRO A 51 -8.99 2.34 -2.88
CA PRO A 51 -8.30 2.96 -1.73
C PRO A 51 -8.91 2.60 -0.35
N GLU A 52 -10.04 1.90 -0.32
CA GLU A 52 -10.80 1.62 0.91
C GLU A 52 -10.50 0.24 1.53
N ARG A 53 -9.61 -0.53 0.90
CA ARG A 53 -9.43 -1.96 1.17
C ARG A 53 -8.00 -2.34 1.53
N TRP A 54 -7.35 -1.47 2.30
CA TRP A 54 -6.10 -1.82 2.97
C TRP A 54 -6.30 -2.89 4.04
N ARG A 55 -5.26 -3.70 4.22
CA ARG A 55 -5.17 -4.84 5.14
C ARG A 55 -3.86 -4.74 5.92
N THR A 56 -3.90 -5.01 7.21
CA THR A 56 -2.72 -5.05 8.10
C THR A 56 -2.28 -6.48 8.41
N GLN A 57 -3.03 -7.50 7.96
CA GLN A 57 -2.52 -8.87 7.98
C GLN A 57 -1.36 -8.97 6.99
N MET A 58 -0.28 -9.69 7.31
CA MET A 58 0.82 -9.87 6.36
C MET A 58 0.31 -10.45 5.02
N SER A 59 0.74 -9.84 3.92
CA SER A 59 0.63 -10.43 2.60
C SER A 59 1.43 -11.72 2.58
N TRP A 60 0.99 -12.70 1.80
CA TRP A 60 1.69 -13.99 1.71
C TRP A 60 2.96 -13.89 0.83
N LEU A 61 3.43 -12.66 0.58
CA LEU A 61 4.65 -12.41 -0.16
C LEU A 61 5.88 -12.77 0.69
N PRO A 62 6.99 -13.15 0.04
CA PRO A 62 8.27 -13.25 0.72
C PRO A 62 8.61 -11.92 1.40
N SER A 63 9.03 -11.97 2.67
CA SER A 63 9.48 -10.78 3.38
C SER A 63 10.71 -10.17 2.70
N TYR A 64 10.75 -8.85 2.60
CA TYR A 64 11.92 -8.15 2.10
C TYR A 64 12.97 -8.07 3.21
N SER A 65 14.22 -8.45 2.88
CA SER A 65 15.36 -8.34 3.80
C SER A 65 15.93 -6.92 3.92
N SER A 66 15.50 -6.04 3.01
CA SER A 66 15.81 -4.62 2.96
C SER A 66 14.74 -3.90 2.14
N LEU A 67 14.62 -2.58 2.29
CA LEU A 67 13.75 -1.77 1.45
C LEU A 67 13.98 -2.01 -0.06
N PRO A 68 12.93 -2.25 -0.85
CA PRO A 68 13.02 -2.29 -2.31
C PRO A 68 13.51 -0.96 -2.87
N ALA A 69 14.34 -1.01 -3.92
CA ALA A 69 15.00 0.17 -4.49
C ALA A 69 14.02 1.23 -5.05
N ASN A 70 12.80 0.83 -5.40
CA ASN A 70 11.75 1.70 -5.93
C ASN A 70 10.61 1.96 -4.94
N ALA A 71 10.82 1.62 -3.65
CA ALA A 71 9.90 2.02 -2.61
C ALA A 71 10.04 3.52 -2.34
N VAL A 72 8.92 4.24 -2.30
CA VAL A 72 8.88 5.70 -2.14
C VAL A 72 8.52 6.03 -0.70
N GLU A 73 9.36 6.81 -0.03
CA GLU A 73 9.10 7.27 1.34
C GLU A 73 8.02 8.34 1.38
N PHE A 74 7.17 8.28 2.40
CA PHE A 74 6.19 9.31 2.77
C PHE A 74 6.28 9.58 4.26
N ASP A 75 6.44 10.83 4.65
CA ASP A 75 6.28 11.25 6.04
C ASP A 75 4.78 11.27 6.39
N LEU A 76 4.38 10.55 7.44
CA LEU A 76 2.97 10.39 7.78
C LEU A 76 2.33 11.68 8.33
N GLU A 77 3.11 12.60 8.90
CA GLU A 77 2.59 13.88 9.39
C GLU A 77 2.45 14.89 8.24
N GLN A 78 3.46 14.96 7.37
CA GLN A 78 3.59 15.97 6.32
C GLN A 78 2.95 15.54 4.98
N ASP A 79 3.12 14.27 4.60
CA ASP A 79 2.78 13.76 3.27
C ASP A 79 1.48 12.94 3.24
N ARG A 80 0.72 12.86 4.33
CA ARG A 80 -0.53 12.06 4.39
C ARG A 80 -1.49 12.31 3.23
N PHE A 81 -1.66 13.57 2.81
CA PHE A 81 -2.54 13.93 1.71
C PHE A 81 -1.98 13.50 0.35
N MET A 82 -0.66 13.52 0.21
CA MET A 82 0.01 13.03 -1.01
C MET A 82 -0.12 11.52 -1.11
N LEU A 83 0.10 10.79 -0.01
CA LEU A 83 -0.10 9.34 0.05
C LEU A 83 -1.55 8.97 -0.28
N GLN A 84 -2.54 9.65 0.30
CA GLN A 84 -3.96 9.46 -0.02
C GLN A 84 -4.27 9.71 -1.51
N SER A 85 -3.74 10.78 -2.08
CA SER A 85 -3.94 11.13 -3.49
C SER A 85 -3.31 10.12 -4.44
N ILE A 86 -2.09 9.67 -4.14
CA ILE A 86 -1.40 8.61 -4.89
C ILE A 86 -2.19 7.32 -4.79
N ASP A 87 -2.66 6.95 -3.60
CA ASP A 87 -3.46 5.74 -3.40
C ASP A 87 -4.76 5.76 -4.21
N ALA A 88 -5.49 6.89 -4.18
CA ALA A 88 -6.73 7.09 -4.91
C ALA A 88 -6.53 7.04 -6.44
N SER A 89 -5.50 7.70 -6.96
CA SER A 89 -5.17 7.69 -8.40
C SER A 89 -4.77 6.30 -8.89
N ASN A 90 -4.02 5.56 -8.08
CA ASN A 90 -3.58 4.19 -8.36
C ASN A 90 -4.70 3.13 -8.26
N GLY A 91 -5.86 3.48 -7.68
CA GLY A 91 -7.06 2.64 -7.60
C GLY A 91 -8.00 2.74 -8.80
N SER A 92 -7.72 3.64 -9.76
CA SER A 92 -8.53 3.79 -10.98
C SER A 92 -8.19 2.72 -12.02
N ALA A 93 -8.52 1.46 -11.72
CA ALA A 93 -8.47 0.40 -12.73
C ALA A 93 -9.37 0.78 -13.91
N SER A 94 -8.85 0.68 -15.13
CA SER A 94 -9.64 0.74 -16.37
C SER A 94 -10.88 -0.17 -16.23
N PRO A 95 -12.04 0.23 -16.81
CA PRO A 95 -13.29 -0.48 -16.59
C PRO A 95 -13.12 -1.97 -16.88
N ARG A 96 -13.55 -2.84 -15.95
CA ARG A 96 -13.54 -4.29 -16.17
C ARG A 96 -14.22 -4.59 -17.50
N PRO A 97 -13.60 -5.40 -18.38
CA PRO A 97 -14.25 -5.83 -19.61
C PRO A 97 -15.62 -6.46 -19.31
N ALA A 98 -16.62 -6.12 -20.12
CA ALA A 98 -18.01 -6.49 -19.88
C ALA A 98 -18.28 -8.01 -19.84
N TRP A 99 -17.34 -8.84 -20.27
CA TRP A 99 -17.44 -10.30 -20.30
C TRP A 99 -17.12 -10.98 -18.95
N CYS A 100 -16.72 -10.21 -17.92
CA CYS A 100 -16.55 -10.70 -16.54
C CYS A 100 -17.78 -10.38 -15.64
N ARG A 101 -19.00 -10.42 -16.20
CA ARG A 101 -20.28 -10.32 -15.45
C ARG A 101 -21.04 -11.61 -15.51
#